data_AF-A0A9N8X5H0-F1
#
_entry.id   AF-A0A9N8X5H0-F1
#
_cell.length_a   1.000
_cell.length_b   1.000
_cell.length_c   1.000
_cell.angle_alpha   90.00
_cell.angle_beta   90.00
_cell.angle_gamma   90.00
#
_symmetry.space_group_name_H-M   'P 1'
#
loop_
_entity.id
_entity.type
_entity.pdbx_description
1 polymer ?
#
loop_
_entity_poly.entity_id
_entity_poly.type
_entity_poly.pdbx_seq_one_letter_code
_entity_poly.pdbx_strand_id
1 'polypeptide(L)'
;MTQPALLQEVTPGFAVDIRAGLTKAPQKELPSKYLYDEVGSALFEVITALPEYGVTRSEERLLARHATDIVAQLSPDVTVAELGSGSGRKTRRILEALCKKHPTSYCPIEISRTALQLCRRELGDIERISIVGYEKDYLAGLAEVSEKRPDGEQLLVLFLGSTIGNFGRLAATRFLRDIRMMLKPGDALLLGTDLDKPVPTLVAAYDDPIGVTAAFNLNLLARINRELGGDFPLDAFEHVARFNPEVRSIEMHLRAKRRVTAHVAAARLTVTLEEGETIWTESSHKYRAEEVGPIAGDAGFACAHQWIERDWGFAESLLVAR
;
A
#
# COMPACT_ATOMS: atom_id res chain seq x y z
N MET A 1 21.73 0.89 35.36
CA MET A 1 22.38 -0.03 34.39
C MET A 1 21.54 -0.02 33.15
N THR A 2 21.98 0.74 32.15
CA THR A 2 21.28 0.99 30.89
C THR A 2 21.34 -0.27 30.03
N GLN A 3 20.18 -0.89 29.84
CA GLN A 3 19.98 -1.99 28.92
C GLN A 3 20.23 -1.48 27.49
N PRO A 4 21.09 -2.14 26.69
CA PRO A 4 21.39 -1.69 25.34
C PRO A 4 20.12 -1.77 24.49
N ALA A 5 19.86 -0.69 23.73
CA ALA A 5 18.82 -0.63 22.73
C ALA A 5 18.95 -1.86 21.82
N LEU A 6 17.91 -2.70 21.83
CA LEU A 6 17.79 -3.83 20.93
C LEU A 6 17.88 -3.31 19.50
N LEU A 7 19.00 -3.63 18.84
CA LEU A 7 19.14 -3.56 17.39
C LEU A 7 17.93 -4.30 16.81
N GLN A 8 17.02 -3.58 16.15
CA GLN A 8 15.98 -4.19 15.34
C GLN A 8 16.69 -5.15 14.37
N GLU A 9 16.36 -6.44 14.46
CA GLU A 9 16.96 -7.46 13.62
C GLU A 9 16.78 -7.05 12.16
N VAL A 10 17.91 -6.85 11.47
CA VAL A 10 17.96 -6.69 10.03
C VAL A 10 17.27 -7.90 9.43
N THR A 11 16.11 -7.71 8.80
CA THR A 11 15.39 -8.81 8.18
C THR A 11 16.29 -9.36 7.07
N PRO A 12 16.64 -10.67 7.06
CA PRO A 12 17.58 -11.22 6.08
C PRO A 12 17.23 -10.90 4.61
N GLY A 13 15.94 -10.71 4.32
CA GLY A 13 15.45 -10.30 3.00
C GLY A 13 15.85 -8.87 2.60
N PHE A 14 15.99 -7.91 3.54
CA PHE A 14 16.25 -6.51 3.19
C PHE A 14 17.61 -6.33 2.51
N ALA A 15 18.68 -6.87 3.09
CA ALA A 15 20.01 -6.79 2.48
C ALA A 15 20.08 -7.47 1.10
N VAL A 16 19.36 -8.59 0.93
CA VAL A 16 19.28 -9.34 -0.33
C VAL A 16 18.55 -8.53 -1.40
N ASP A 17 17.39 -7.97 -1.08
CA ASP A 17 16.59 -7.17 -2.00
C ASP A 17 17.33 -5.87 -2.40
N ILE A 18 17.99 -5.21 -1.45
CA ILE A 18 18.81 -4.01 -1.74
C ILE A 18 19.98 -4.35 -2.66
N ARG A 19 20.67 -5.47 -2.44
CA ARG A 19 21.72 -5.93 -3.36
C ARG A 19 21.16 -6.15 -4.75
N ALA A 20 20.11 -6.97 -4.87
CA ALA A 20 19.53 -7.32 -6.15
C ALA A 20 19.10 -6.06 -6.92
N GLY A 21 18.40 -5.15 -6.23
CA GLY A 21 17.89 -3.91 -6.80
C GLY A 21 18.96 -2.91 -7.23
N LEU A 22 20.00 -2.70 -6.43
CA LEU A 22 21.11 -1.79 -6.76
C LEU A 22 22.06 -2.35 -7.83
N THR A 23 22.05 -3.67 -8.06
CA THR A 23 22.80 -4.31 -9.17
C THR A 23 21.97 -4.52 -10.43
N LYS A 24 20.68 -4.18 -10.41
CA LYS A 24 19.78 -4.34 -11.55
C LYS A 24 20.21 -3.40 -12.68
N ALA A 25 20.31 -3.94 -13.89
CA ALA A 25 20.63 -3.21 -15.11
C ALA A 25 19.48 -3.36 -16.13
N PRO A 26 19.24 -2.35 -16.99
CA PRO A 26 19.92 -1.05 -17.04
C PRO A 26 19.46 -0.05 -15.97
N GLN A 27 18.39 -0.34 -15.25
CA GLN A 27 17.77 0.55 -14.26
C GLN A 27 17.86 -0.07 -12.87
N LYS A 28 18.51 0.64 -11.93
CA LYS A 28 18.49 0.30 -10.50
C LYS A 28 17.08 0.52 -9.96
N GLU A 29 16.59 -0.43 -9.17
CA GLU A 29 15.21 -0.38 -8.66
C GLU A 29 15.17 -0.97 -7.25
N LEU A 30 14.57 -0.25 -6.30
CA LEU A 30 14.42 -0.69 -4.92
C LEU A 30 12.93 -0.89 -4.61
N PRO A 31 12.55 -2.01 -3.96
CA PRO A 31 11.14 -2.28 -3.67
C PRO A 31 10.52 -1.22 -2.75
N SER A 32 9.37 -0.67 -3.14
CA SER A 32 8.68 0.40 -2.40
C SER A 32 8.26 0.01 -0.99
N LYS A 33 8.08 -1.30 -0.69
CA LYS A 33 7.81 -1.80 0.67
C LYS A 33 8.83 -1.31 1.71
N TYR A 34 10.06 -1.00 1.29
CA TYR A 34 11.11 -0.50 2.19
C TYR A 34 10.99 0.98 2.54
N LEU A 35 10.11 1.73 1.86
CA LEU A 35 9.74 3.10 2.23
C LEU A 35 9.00 3.15 3.57
N TYR A 36 8.39 2.05 4.02
CA TYR A 36 7.45 2.02 5.16
C TYR A 36 8.11 1.50 6.45
N ASP A 37 9.29 2.02 6.83
CA ASP A 37 9.74 1.94 8.23
C ASP A 37 8.92 2.90 9.11
N GLU A 38 9.26 3.04 10.39
CA GLU A 38 8.55 3.94 11.31
C GLU A 38 8.53 5.38 10.80
N VAL A 39 9.68 5.89 10.34
CA VAL A 39 9.81 7.27 9.83
C VAL A 39 9.04 7.46 8.53
N GLY A 40 9.19 6.53 7.59
CA GLY A 40 8.53 6.62 6.30
C GLY A 40 7.01 6.44 6.41
N SER A 41 6.54 5.60 7.33
CA SER A 41 5.09 5.51 7.63
C SER A 41 4.56 6.83 8.17
N ALA A 42 5.29 7.50 9.08
CA ALA A 42 4.90 8.81 9.58
C ALA A 42 4.91 9.89 8.48
N LEU A 43 5.90 9.87 7.58
CA LEU A 43 5.94 10.76 6.42
C LEU A 43 4.75 10.50 5.48
N PHE A 44 4.40 9.23 5.24
CA PHE A 44 3.25 8.88 4.43
C PHE A 44 1.93 9.38 5.04
N GLU A 45 1.75 9.28 6.37
CA GLU A 45 0.59 9.87 7.04
C GLU A 45 0.49 11.38 6.78
N VAL A 46 1.62 12.11 6.77
CA VAL A 46 1.64 13.53 6.37
C VAL A 46 1.27 13.70 4.89
N ILE A 47 1.79 12.85 3.99
CA ILE A 47 1.42 12.85 2.56
C ILE A 47 -0.10 12.74 2.40
N THR A 48 -0.76 11.88 3.18
CA THR A 48 -2.22 11.69 3.10
C THR A 48 -3.04 12.94 3.45
N ALA A 49 -2.42 13.91 4.14
CA ALA A 49 -3.04 15.17 4.54
C ALA A 49 -2.73 16.33 3.57
N LEU A 50 -1.83 16.14 2.60
CA LEU A 50 -1.44 17.19 1.65
C LEU A 50 -2.63 17.58 0.76
N PRO A 51 -2.75 18.86 0.38
CA PRO A 51 -3.79 19.29 -0.55
C PRO A 51 -3.62 18.64 -1.92
N GLU A 52 -2.36 18.48 -2.38
CA GLU A 52 -2.00 17.87 -3.66
C GLU A 52 -2.29 16.37 -3.72
N TYR A 53 -2.21 15.65 -2.59
CA TYR A 53 -2.46 14.21 -2.53
C TYR A 53 -3.93 13.93 -2.21
N GLY A 54 -4.77 13.91 -3.25
CA GLY A 54 -6.22 13.73 -3.08
C GLY A 54 -6.70 12.28 -2.89
N VAL A 55 -5.83 11.28 -3.04
CA VAL A 55 -6.21 9.85 -3.04
C VAL A 55 -6.95 9.47 -1.75
N THR A 56 -6.30 9.64 -0.59
CA THR A 56 -6.87 9.28 0.73
C THR A 56 -8.18 10.00 0.99
N ARG A 57 -8.22 11.32 0.74
CA ARG A 57 -9.40 12.15 0.97
C ARG A 57 -10.59 11.74 0.10
N SER A 58 -10.33 11.32 -1.13
CA SER A 58 -11.37 10.93 -2.09
C SER A 58 -11.95 9.56 -1.75
N GLU A 59 -11.09 8.63 -1.37
CA GLU A 59 -11.49 7.32 -0.87
C GLU A 59 -12.31 7.44 0.43
N GLU A 60 -11.88 8.26 1.39
CA GLU A 60 -12.65 8.51 2.62
C GLU A 60 -14.04 9.09 2.35
N ARG A 61 -14.17 10.01 1.38
CA ARG A 61 -15.47 10.55 0.96
C ARG A 61 -16.37 9.47 0.38
N LEU A 62 -15.82 8.58 -0.45
CA LEU A 62 -16.57 7.45 -1.00
C LEU A 62 -17.05 6.51 0.10
N LEU A 63 -16.14 6.09 0.98
CA LEU A 63 -16.48 5.18 2.07
C LEU A 63 -17.50 5.81 3.02
N ALA A 64 -17.36 7.09 3.36
CA ALA A 64 -18.35 7.80 4.18
C ALA A 64 -19.72 7.85 3.51
N ARG A 65 -19.78 8.02 2.18
CA ARG A 65 -21.04 8.12 1.43
C ARG A 65 -21.70 6.76 1.16
N HIS A 66 -20.91 5.73 0.92
CA HIS A 66 -21.38 4.45 0.37
C HIS A 66 -21.16 3.25 1.28
N ALA A 67 -20.60 3.40 2.49
CA ALA A 67 -20.42 2.27 3.42
C ALA A 67 -21.71 1.48 3.66
N THR A 68 -22.85 2.16 3.78
CA THR A 68 -24.15 1.47 3.97
C THR A 68 -24.56 0.67 2.73
N ASP A 69 -24.32 1.21 1.53
CA ASP A 69 -24.61 0.55 0.25
C ASP A 69 -23.71 -0.67 0.06
N ILE A 70 -22.42 -0.53 0.36
CA ILE A 70 -21.42 -1.61 0.31
C ILE A 70 -21.85 -2.75 1.24
N VAL A 71 -22.14 -2.44 2.51
CA VAL A 71 -22.55 -3.44 3.51
C VAL A 71 -23.89 -4.09 3.17
N ALA A 72 -24.78 -3.41 2.45
CA ALA A 72 -26.04 -4.00 2.00
C ALA A 72 -25.85 -5.12 0.96
N GLN A 73 -24.67 -5.22 0.33
CA GLN A 73 -24.35 -6.28 -0.64
C GLN A 73 -23.70 -7.51 0.02
N LEU A 74 -23.42 -7.46 1.32
CA LEU A 74 -22.72 -8.51 2.06
C LEU A 74 -23.71 -9.35 2.88
N SER A 75 -23.29 -10.53 3.32
CA SER A 75 -24.04 -11.34 4.27
C SER A 75 -24.11 -10.64 5.64
N PRO A 76 -25.07 -11.01 6.48
CA PRO A 76 -25.11 -10.63 7.89
C PRO A 76 -23.83 -11.01 8.66
N ASP A 77 -23.36 -12.23 8.44
CA ASP A 77 -22.22 -12.81 9.14
C ASP A 77 -20.95 -12.66 8.28
N VAL A 78 -20.08 -11.72 8.66
CA VAL A 78 -18.90 -11.31 7.89
C VAL A 78 -17.66 -11.25 8.79
N THR A 79 -16.59 -11.90 8.32
CA THR A 79 -15.22 -11.61 8.76
C THR A 79 -14.59 -10.63 7.78
N VAL A 80 -13.94 -9.58 8.27
CA VAL A 80 -13.27 -8.56 7.46
C VAL A 80 -11.76 -8.75 7.57
N ALA A 81 -11.06 -8.96 6.46
CA ALA A 81 -9.61 -8.90 6.38
C ALA A 81 -9.19 -7.62 5.66
N GLU A 82 -8.14 -6.93 6.11
CA GLU A 82 -7.61 -5.76 5.40
C GLU A 82 -6.13 -5.92 5.10
N LEU A 83 -5.78 -5.79 3.81
CA LEU A 83 -4.40 -5.86 3.33
C LEU A 83 -3.78 -4.47 3.36
N GLY A 84 -2.79 -4.26 4.24
CA GLY A 84 -2.14 -2.95 4.36
C GLY A 84 -3.01 -1.97 5.12
N SER A 85 -3.45 -2.35 6.32
CA SER A 85 -4.45 -1.59 7.09
C SER A 85 -4.00 -0.20 7.54
N GLY A 86 -2.68 0.05 7.60
CA GLY A 86 -2.15 1.31 8.11
C GLY A 86 -2.74 1.66 9.49
N SER A 87 -3.26 2.88 9.64
CA SER A 87 -3.91 3.34 10.86
C SER A 87 -5.37 2.89 11.03
N GLY A 88 -5.99 2.22 10.05
CA GLY A 88 -7.39 1.79 10.09
C GLY A 88 -8.43 2.92 9.93
N ARG A 89 -8.01 4.18 9.80
CA ARG A 89 -8.89 5.36 9.78
C ARG A 89 -9.96 5.31 8.69
N LYS A 90 -9.60 4.85 7.49
CA LYS A 90 -10.53 4.71 6.35
C LYS A 90 -11.56 3.61 6.60
N THR A 91 -11.08 2.50 7.14
CA THR A 91 -11.83 1.26 7.37
C THR A 91 -12.93 1.42 8.41
N ARG A 92 -12.77 2.36 9.34
CA ARG A 92 -13.77 2.74 10.34
C ARG A 92 -15.18 2.84 9.76
N ARG A 93 -15.36 3.47 8.59
CA ARG A 93 -16.71 3.70 8.02
C ARG A 93 -17.42 2.42 7.62
N ILE A 94 -16.68 1.44 7.08
CA ILE A 94 -17.22 0.12 6.73
C ILE A 94 -17.55 -0.64 8.01
N LEU A 95 -16.63 -0.65 8.98
CA LEU A 95 -16.79 -1.37 10.24
C LEU A 95 -17.95 -0.84 11.08
N GLU A 96 -18.10 0.48 11.19
CA GLU A 96 -19.25 1.11 11.85
C GLU A 96 -20.58 0.71 11.18
N ALA A 97 -20.61 0.57 9.85
CA ALA A 97 -21.80 0.14 9.13
C ALA A 97 -22.12 -1.35 9.33
N LEU A 98 -21.10 -2.22 9.39
CA LEU A 98 -21.24 -3.65 9.69
C LEU A 98 -21.70 -3.89 11.14
N CYS A 99 -20.99 -3.29 12.09
CA CYS A 99 -21.19 -3.49 13.53
C CYS A 99 -22.56 -3.01 14.03
N LYS A 100 -23.20 -2.05 13.33
CA LYS A 100 -24.59 -1.65 13.60
C LYS A 100 -25.59 -2.79 13.42
N LYS A 101 -25.29 -3.76 12.55
CA LYS A 101 -26.20 -4.88 12.24
C LYS A 101 -25.79 -6.15 13.00
N HIS A 102 -24.51 -6.51 12.98
CA HIS A 102 -24.00 -7.78 13.51
C HIS A 102 -22.61 -7.61 14.16
N PRO A 103 -22.25 -8.42 15.16
CA PRO A 103 -20.86 -8.52 15.61
C PRO A 103 -19.93 -8.81 14.44
N THR A 104 -18.79 -8.14 14.37
CA THR A 104 -17.85 -8.24 13.24
C THR A 104 -16.44 -8.55 13.72
N SER A 105 -15.84 -9.60 13.13
CA SER A 105 -14.41 -9.89 13.29
C SER A 105 -13.62 -9.12 12.25
N TYR A 106 -12.69 -8.29 12.69
CA TYR A 106 -11.79 -7.51 11.84
C TYR A 106 -10.34 -7.94 12.03
N CYS A 107 -9.70 -8.28 10.92
CA CYS A 107 -8.38 -8.87 10.83
C CYS A 107 -7.45 -7.95 9.99
N PRO A 108 -6.86 -6.90 10.60
CA PRO A 108 -5.86 -6.08 9.92
C PRO A 108 -4.57 -6.88 9.68
N ILE A 109 -4.09 -6.90 8.43
CA ILE A 109 -2.85 -7.55 8.01
C ILE A 109 -1.85 -6.46 7.62
N GLU A 110 -0.72 -6.40 8.32
CA GLU A 110 0.23 -5.30 8.19
C GLU A 110 1.63 -5.75 8.58
N ILE A 111 2.67 -5.26 7.90
CA ILE A 111 4.06 -5.58 8.24
C ILE A 111 4.59 -4.72 9.41
N SER A 112 3.95 -3.57 9.63
CA SER A 112 4.29 -2.63 10.70
C SER A 112 3.50 -2.92 11.97
N ARG A 113 4.21 -3.41 12.99
CA ARG A 113 3.65 -3.58 14.34
C ARG A 113 3.07 -2.29 14.92
N THR A 114 3.71 -1.15 14.65
CA THR A 114 3.25 0.17 15.10
C THR A 114 1.92 0.52 14.43
N ALA A 115 1.77 0.25 13.13
CA ALA A 115 0.51 0.47 12.43
C ALA A 115 -0.63 -0.40 13.01
N LEU A 116 -0.38 -1.69 13.30
CA LEU A 116 -1.37 -2.54 13.98
C LEU A 116 -1.82 -1.99 15.34
N GLN A 117 -0.90 -1.42 16.12
CA GLN A 117 -1.24 -0.80 17.41
C GLN A 117 -2.10 0.47 17.22
N LEU A 118 -1.76 1.31 16.25
CA LEU A 118 -2.53 2.49 15.89
C LEU A 118 -3.93 2.10 15.42
N CYS A 119 -4.03 1.10 14.55
CA CYS A 119 -5.29 0.56 14.04
C CYS A 119 -6.19 0.04 15.16
N ARG A 120 -5.63 -0.73 16.12
CA ARG A 120 -6.40 -1.20 17.29
C ARG A 120 -6.88 -0.04 18.18
N ARG A 121 -6.07 1.01 18.34
CA ARG A 121 -6.45 2.20 19.10
C ARG A 121 -7.53 2.99 18.38
N GLU A 122 -7.37 3.16 17.07
CA GLU A 122 -8.29 3.89 16.22
C GLU A 122 -9.65 3.21 16.19
N LEU A 123 -9.74 1.88 16.11
CA LEU A 123 -11.01 1.18 15.88
C LEU A 123 -11.59 0.49 17.13
N GLY A 124 -10.85 0.47 18.24
CA GLY A 124 -11.19 -0.31 19.43
C GLY A 124 -12.40 0.18 20.22
N ASP A 125 -12.92 1.36 19.92
CA ASP A 125 -14.13 1.95 20.51
C ASP A 125 -15.41 1.61 19.72
N ILE A 126 -15.30 0.96 18.56
CA ILE A 126 -16.47 0.52 17.79
C ILE A 126 -17.20 -0.59 18.58
N GLU A 127 -18.49 -0.39 18.86
CA GLU A 127 -19.30 -1.40 19.55
C GLU A 127 -19.35 -2.70 18.73
N ARG A 128 -19.23 -3.87 19.39
CA ARG A 128 -19.35 -5.21 18.76
C ARG A 128 -18.27 -5.57 17.75
N ILE A 129 -17.14 -4.87 17.75
CA ILE A 129 -15.97 -5.27 16.98
C ILE A 129 -15.03 -6.19 17.77
N SER A 130 -14.49 -7.20 17.08
CA SER A 130 -13.33 -7.97 17.55
C SER A 130 -12.16 -7.71 16.61
N ILE A 131 -11.01 -7.28 17.13
CA ILE A 131 -9.83 -6.94 16.31
C ILE A 131 -8.70 -7.93 16.57
N VAL A 132 -8.28 -8.65 15.53
CA VAL A 132 -7.17 -9.62 15.57
C VAL A 132 -6.12 -9.24 14.53
N GLY A 133 -5.02 -8.63 14.96
CA GLY A 133 -3.96 -8.18 14.04
C GLY A 133 -3.01 -9.29 13.60
N TYR A 134 -2.59 -9.25 12.33
CA TYR A 134 -1.66 -10.18 11.71
C TYR A 134 -0.41 -9.43 11.22
N GLU A 135 0.70 -9.56 11.95
CA GLU A 135 2.00 -8.97 11.58
C GLU A 135 2.68 -9.81 10.49
N LYS A 136 2.20 -9.70 9.24
CA LYS A 136 2.57 -10.55 8.11
C LYS A 136 2.46 -9.81 6.78
N ASP A 137 3.15 -10.33 5.76
CA ASP A 137 2.90 -9.96 4.37
C ASP A 137 1.45 -10.28 3.96
N TYR A 138 0.91 -9.51 3.01
CA TYR A 138 -0.51 -9.54 2.61
C TYR A 138 -1.06 -10.94 2.37
N LEU A 139 -0.46 -11.71 1.45
CA LEU A 139 -0.95 -13.02 1.05
C LEU A 139 -0.82 -14.07 2.17
N ALA A 140 0.24 -13.99 2.96
CA ALA A 140 0.45 -14.90 4.09
C ALA A 140 -0.54 -14.64 5.23
N GLY A 141 -0.81 -13.36 5.53
CA GLY A 141 -1.84 -12.97 6.50
C GLY A 141 -3.24 -13.36 6.03
N LEU A 142 -3.57 -13.11 4.75
CA LEU A 142 -4.88 -13.43 4.19
C LEU A 142 -5.16 -14.93 4.20
N ALA A 143 -4.17 -15.76 3.84
CA ALA A 143 -4.30 -17.21 3.88
C ALA A 143 -4.65 -17.70 5.29
N GLU A 144 -3.99 -17.16 6.33
CA GLU A 144 -4.27 -17.52 7.71
C GLU A 144 -5.63 -17.03 8.19
N VAL A 145 -6.05 -15.81 7.81
CA VAL A 145 -7.40 -15.32 8.11
C VAL A 145 -8.44 -16.21 7.44
N SER A 146 -8.24 -16.59 6.18
CA SER A 146 -9.18 -17.44 5.45
C SER A 146 -9.28 -18.85 6.03
N GLU A 147 -8.17 -19.41 6.51
CA GLU A 147 -8.13 -20.72 7.17
C GLU A 147 -8.82 -20.70 8.54
N LYS A 148 -8.66 -19.60 9.31
CA LYS A 148 -9.18 -19.49 10.68
C LYS A 148 -10.60 -18.94 10.79
N ARG A 149 -11.15 -18.38 9.72
CA ARG A 149 -12.49 -17.78 9.76
C ARG A 149 -13.55 -18.84 10.11
N PRO A 150 -14.59 -18.49 10.88
CA PRO A 150 -15.66 -19.43 11.21
C PRO A 150 -16.39 -19.96 9.96
N ASP A 151 -16.86 -21.21 10.03
CA ASP A 151 -17.67 -21.79 8.96
C ASP A 151 -19.00 -21.04 8.82
N GLY A 152 -19.39 -20.78 7.57
CA GLY A 152 -20.62 -20.05 7.23
C GLY A 152 -20.44 -18.54 7.12
N GLU A 153 -19.35 -17.96 7.60
CA GLU A 153 -19.07 -16.52 7.44
C GLU A 153 -18.52 -16.19 6.05
N GLN A 154 -19.02 -15.11 5.46
CA GLN A 154 -18.45 -14.50 4.26
C GLN A 154 -17.17 -13.76 4.65
N LEU A 155 -16.12 -13.90 3.83
CA LEU A 155 -14.91 -13.09 3.96
C LEU A 155 -15.03 -11.84 3.09
N LEU A 156 -14.95 -10.66 3.71
CA LEU A 156 -14.73 -9.40 3.02
C LEU A 156 -13.25 -9.04 3.12
N VAL A 157 -12.55 -9.00 1.99
CA VAL A 157 -11.19 -8.46 1.90
C VAL A 157 -11.25 -6.99 1.53
N LEU A 158 -10.53 -6.15 2.25
CA LEU A 158 -10.33 -4.74 1.93
C LEU A 158 -8.92 -4.57 1.37
N PHE A 159 -8.82 -3.95 0.19
CA PHE A 159 -7.55 -3.51 -0.36
C PHE A 159 -7.67 -2.09 -0.89
N LEU A 160 -7.45 -1.15 0.04
CA LEU A 160 -7.75 0.27 -0.09
C LEU A 160 -6.50 1.08 -0.49
N GLY A 161 -6.67 2.37 -0.73
CA GLY A 161 -5.63 3.37 -0.96
C GLY A 161 -5.02 3.33 -2.35
N SER A 162 -5.58 2.54 -3.27
CA SER A 162 -4.96 2.25 -4.56
C SER A 162 -3.57 1.64 -4.45
N THR A 163 -3.29 0.89 -3.37
CA THR A 163 -2.04 0.14 -3.19
C THR A 163 -1.82 -0.91 -4.29
N ILE A 164 -2.90 -1.39 -4.91
CA ILE A 164 -2.83 -2.24 -6.13
C ILE A 164 -2.08 -1.55 -7.28
N GLY A 165 -2.08 -0.21 -7.31
CA GLY A 165 -1.34 0.59 -8.28
C GLY A 165 0.18 0.46 -8.14
N ASN A 166 0.70 -0.09 -7.04
CA ASN A 166 2.13 -0.37 -6.90
C ASN A 166 2.60 -1.58 -7.74
N PHE A 167 1.65 -2.31 -8.32
CA PHE A 167 1.92 -3.43 -9.20
C PHE A 167 1.68 -3.05 -10.66
N GLY A 168 2.65 -3.38 -11.53
CA GLY A 168 2.40 -3.37 -12.97
C GLY A 168 1.22 -4.26 -13.32
N ARG A 169 0.50 -3.95 -14.40
CA ARG A 169 -0.80 -4.58 -14.75
C ARG A 169 -0.82 -6.11 -14.64
N LEU A 170 0.17 -6.80 -15.19
CA LEU A 170 0.25 -8.26 -15.12
C LEU A 170 0.47 -8.77 -13.68
N ALA A 171 1.30 -8.06 -12.90
CA ALA A 171 1.53 -8.39 -11.50
C ALA A 171 0.28 -8.11 -10.66
N ALA A 172 -0.45 -7.02 -10.93
CA ALA A 172 -1.73 -6.70 -10.29
C ALA A 172 -2.77 -7.82 -10.55
N THR A 173 -2.94 -8.25 -11.80
CA THR A 173 -3.87 -9.36 -12.12
C THR A 173 -3.46 -10.67 -11.43
N ARG A 174 -2.16 -10.98 -11.38
CA ARG A 174 -1.65 -12.17 -10.65
C ARG A 174 -1.94 -12.06 -9.16
N PHE A 175 -1.67 -10.90 -8.55
CA PHE A 175 -1.94 -10.66 -7.14
C PHE A 175 -3.43 -10.80 -6.81
N LEU A 176 -4.32 -10.26 -7.65
CA LEU A 176 -5.76 -10.46 -7.50
C LEU A 176 -6.14 -11.94 -7.63
N ARG A 177 -5.52 -12.69 -8.56
CA ARG A 177 -5.74 -14.14 -8.68
C ARG A 177 -5.27 -14.90 -7.43
N ASP A 178 -4.16 -14.48 -6.83
CA ASP A 178 -3.64 -15.08 -5.60
C ASP A 178 -4.59 -14.82 -4.42
N ILE A 179 -5.15 -13.60 -4.31
CA ILE A 179 -6.26 -13.31 -3.39
C ILE A 179 -7.44 -14.24 -3.69
N ARG A 180 -7.90 -14.32 -4.96
CA ARG A 180 -9.03 -15.17 -5.35
C ARG A 180 -8.84 -16.60 -4.87
N MET A 181 -7.65 -17.19 -4.99
CA MET A 181 -7.41 -18.58 -4.56
C MET A 181 -7.64 -18.83 -3.06
N MET A 182 -7.58 -17.78 -2.24
CA MET A 182 -7.82 -17.85 -0.79
C MET A 182 -9.29 -17.64 -0.43
N LEU A 183 -10.15 -17.28 -1.39
CA LEU A 183 -11.55 -16.94 -1.18
C LEU A 183 -12.47 -18.11 -1.60
N LYS A 184 -13.59 -18.28 -0.90
CA LYS A 184 -14.70 -19.16 -1.30
C LYS A 184 -15.63 -18.40 -2.26
N PRO A 185 -16.36 -19.09 -3.15
CA PRO A 185 -17.39 -18.44 -3.96
C PRO A 185 -18.37 -17.64 -3.10
N GLY A 186 -18.66 -16.40 -3.50
CA GLY A 186 -19.47 -15.47 -2.72
C GLY A 186 -18.70 -14.58 -1.75
N ASP A 187 -17.44 -14.88 -1.39
CA ASP A 187 -16.58 -13.94 -0.67
C ASP A 187 -16.35 -12.67 -1.52
N ALA A 188 -16.03 -11.56 -0.86
CA ALA A 188 -15.93 -10.26 -1.49
C ALA A 188 -14.53 -9.63 -1.31
N LEU A 189 -14.15 -8.79 -2.27
CA LEU A 189 -13.00 -7.89 -2.23
C LEU A 189 -13.49 -6.48 -2.54
N LEU A 190 -13.28 -5.54 -1.62
CA LEU A 190 -13.43 -4.11 -1.88
C LEU A 190 -12.07 -3.56 -2.29
N LEU A 191 -11.97 -3.11 -3.54
CA LEU A 191 -10.74 -2.67 -4.18
C LEU A 191 -10.81 -1.17 -4.50
N GLY A 192 -9.91 -0.41 -3.86
CA GLY A 192 -9.68 1.00 -4.17
C GLY A 192 -8.72 1.16 -5.35
N THR A 193 -9.06 2.03 -6.30
CA THR A 193 -8.23 2.34 -7.48
C THR A 193 -8.21 3.83 -7.79
N ASP A 194 -7.01 4.40 -7.87
CA ASP A 194 -6.80 5.79 -8.27
C ASP A 194 -6.90 5.90 -9.79
N LEU A 195 -7.79 6.78 -10.28
CA LEU A 195 -8.12 6.84 -11.70
C LEU A 195 -7.21 7.79 -12.49
N ASP A 196 -7.20 7.64 -13.81
CA ASP A 196 -6.59 8.58 -14.74
C ASP A 196 -7.14 10.00 -14.52
N LYS A 197 -6.24 10.97 -14.50
CA LYS A 197 -6.54 12.41 -14.34
C LYS A 197 -5.41 13.24 -14.98
N PRO A 198 -5.54 14.57 -15.10
CA PRO A 198 -4.51 15.40 -15.75
C PRO A 198 -3.11 15.18 -15.17
N VAL A 199 -2.11 15.06 -16.04
CA VAL A 199 -0.71 14.80 -15.65
C VAL A 199 -0.19 15.81 -14.61
N PRO A 200 -0.45 17.13 -14.70
CA PRO A 200 -0.01 18.06 -13.67
C PRO A 200 -0.56 17.73 -12.27
N THR A 201 -1.82 17.29 -12.18
CA THR A 201 -2.43 16.84 -10.92
C THR A 201 -1.76 15.57 -10.41
N LEU A 202 -1.48 14.62 -11.31
CA LEU A 202 -0.79 13.39 -10.95
C LEU A 202 0.63 13.65 -10.45
N VAL A 203 1.40 14.51 -11.12
CA VAL A 203 2.78 14.82 -10.70
C VAL A 203 2.78 15.58 -9.38
N ALA A 204 1.92 16.60 -9.22
CA ALA A 204 1.84 17.38 -7.98
C ALA A 204 1.52 16.53 -6.75
N ALA A 205 0.72 15.46 -6.91
CA ALA A 205 0.41 14.53 -5.81
C ALA A 205 1.65 13.77 -5.30
N TYR A 206 2.69 13.63 -6.10
CA TYR A 206 3.91 12.88 -5.75
C TYR A 206 5.17 13.77 -5.70
N ASP A 207 5.04 15.05 -5.98
CA ASP A 207 6.10 16.06 -5.95
C ASP A 207 5.55 17.33 -5.32
N ASP A 208 5.13 17.20 -4.05
CA ASP A 208 4.52 18.30 -3.31
C ASP A 208 5.53 19.44 -3.06
N PRO A 209 5.09 20.71 -3.13
CA PRO A 209 5.98 21.86 -3.08
C PRO A 209 6.68 22.05 -1.74
N ILE A 210 6.19 21.42 -0.67
CA ILE A 210 6.81 21.49 0.66
C ILE A 210 7.81 20.34 0.91
N GLY A 211 7.97 19.42 -0.06
CA GLY A 211 9.03 18.42 -0.09
C GLY A 211 8.82 17.21 0.83
N VAL A 212 7.59 16.94 1.28
CA VAL A 212 7.31 15.79 2.16
C VAL A 212 7.49 14.48 1.41
N THR A 213 7.00 14.38 0.17
CA THR A 213 7.17 13.17 -0.67
C THR A 213 8.64 12.98 -1.07
N ALA A 214 9.39 14.06 -1.24
CA ALA A 214 10.83 13.99 -1.45
C ALA A 214 11.55 13.41 -0.21
N ALA A 215 11.19 13.85 0.99
CA ALA A 215 11.71 13.30 2.24
C ALA A 215 11.33 11.82 2.43
N PHE A 216 10.08 11.46 2.10
CA PHE A 216 9.61 10.07 2.11
C PHE A 216 10.42 9.18 1.17
N ASN A 217 10.72 9.66 -0.05
CA ASN A 217 11.52 8.91 -1.00
C ASN A 217 12.99 8.73 -0.52
N LEU A 218 13.61 9.83 -0.07
CA LEU A 218 14.99 9.83 0.44
C LEU A 218 15.16 8.99 1.71
N ASN A 219 14.10 8.82 2.50
CA ASN A 219 14.11 7.97 3.67
C ASN A 219 14.52 6.53 3.35
N LEU A 220 14.28 6.02 2.14
CA LEU A 220 14.74 4.69 1.77
C LEU A 220 16.28 4.57 1.81
N LEU A 221 17.02 5.60 1.37
CA LEU A 221 18.49 5.63 1.51
C LEU A 221 18.90 5.83 2.97
N ALA A 222 18.17 6.67 3.72
CA ALA A 222 18.40 6.87 5.15
C ALA A 222 18.29 5.55 5.93
N ARG A 223 17.27 4.75 5.59
CA ARG A 223 17.02 3.43 6.15
C ARG A 223 18.14 2.45 5.80
N ILE A 224 18.57 2.40 4.53
CA ILE A 224 19.73 1.57 4.14
C ILE A 224 20.96 1.94 4.96
N ASN A 225 21.22 3.24 5.15
CA ASN A 225 22.34 3.69 5.96
C ASN A 225 22.25 3.19 7.42
N ARG A 226 21.09 3.38 8.03
CA ARG A 226 20.83 3.01 9.43
C ARG A 226 20.83 1.50 9.68
N GLU A 227 20.13 0.73 8.85
CA GLU A 227 19.88 -0.70 9.10
C GLU A 227 20.91 -1.62 8.44
N LEU A 228 21.49 -1.23 7.30
CA LEU A 228 22.38 -2.09 6.52
C LEU A 228 23.85 -1.65 6.56
N GLY A 229 24.18 -0.61 7.34
CA GLY A 229 25.50 0.00 7.36
C GLY A 229 25.86 0.58 6.00
N GLY A 230 24.90 1.29 5.40
CA GLY A 230 25.09 2.09 4.19
C GLY A 230 25.70 3.46 4.47
N ASP A 231 26.28 4.08 3.46
CA ASP A 231 26.86 5.43 3.55
C ASP A 231 26.41 6.38 2.42
N PHE A 232 25.18 6.19 1.90
CA PHE A 232 24.62 7.09 0.89
C PHE A 232 24.59 8.55 1.39
N PRO A 233 25.23 9.49 0.69
CA PRO A 233 25.12 10.91 1.00
C PRO A 233 23.77 11.43 0.48
N LEU A 234 22.76 11.54 1.35
CA LEU A 234 21.39 11.92 0.98
C LEU A 234 21.33 13.28 0.26
N ASP A 235 22.21 14.22 0.62
CA ASP A 235 22.35 15.53 -0.04
C ASP A 235 22.86 15.43 -1.48
N ALA A 236 23.35 14.27 -1.92
CA ALA A 236 23.77 14.02 -3.30
C ALA A 236 22.62 13.51 -4.17
N PHE A 237 21.44 13.26 -3.60
CA PHE A 237 20.26 12.81 -4.33
C PHE A 237 19.18 13.88 -4.36
N GLU A 238 18.33 13.82 -5.38
CA GLU A 238 17.09 14.57 -5.46
C GLU A 238 15.94 13.63 -5.82
N HIS A 239 14.77 13.93 -5.27
CA HIS A 239 13.53 13.26 -5.65
C HIS A 239 13.10 13.73 -7.04
N VAL A 240 12.62 12.79 -7.85
CA VAL A 240 12.00 13.07 -9.14
C VAL A 240 10.73 12.23 -9.27
N ALA A 241 9.57 12.87 -9.39
CA ALA A 241 8.34 12.22 -9.84
C ALA A 241 8.15 12.45 -11.33
N ARG A 242 7.81 11.40 -12.08
CA ARG A 242 7.51 11.51 -13.52
C ARG A 242 6.33 10.64 -13.89
N PHE A 243 5.53 11.10 -14.84
CA PHE A 243 4.45 10.29 -15.39
C PHE A 243 4.91 9.53 -16.62
N ASN A 244 4.74 8.22 -16.61
CA ASN A 244 4.94 7.35 -17.75
C ASN A 244 3.60 7.11 -18.46
N PRO A 245 3.37 7.69 -19.65
CA PRO A 245 2.10 7.59 -20.35
C PRO A 245 1.84 6.20 -20.95
N GLU A 246 2.88 5.41 -21.24
CA GLU A 246 2.73 4.08 -21.86
C GLU A 246 2.07 3.09 -20.91
N VAL A 247 2.43 3.15 -19.63
CA VAL A 247 1.91 2.27 -18.57
C VAL A 247 1.00 2.99 -17.57
N ARG A 248 0.69 4.28 -17.83
CA ARG A 248 -0.12 5.17 -16.99
C ARG A 248 0.28 5.12 -15.52
N SER A 249 1.56 5.40 -15.26
CA SER A 249 2.11 5.30 -13.91
C SER A 249 2.83 6.57 -13.51
N ILE A 250 2.67 6.99 -12.27
CA ILE A 250 3.68 7.86 -11.64
C ILE A 250 4.84 6.99 -11.20
N GLU A 251 6.04 7.39 -11.56
CA GLU A 251 7.29 6.76 -11.12
C GLU A 251 8.02 7.73 -10.20
N MET A 252 8.43 7.25 -9.02
CA MET A 252 9.30 7.97 -8.11
C MET A 252 10.73 7.49 -8.27
N HIS A 253 11.65 8.43 -8.38
CA HIS A 253 13.08 8.18 -8.55
C HIS A 253 13.90 9.01 -7.57
N LEU A 254 15.06 8.47 -7.20
CA LEU A 254 16.15 9.22 -6.58
C LEU A 254 17.24 9.40 -7.61
N ARG A 255 17.44 10.63 -8.08
CA ARG A 255 18.46 10.99 -9.08
C ARG A 255 19.73 11.46 -8.39
N ALA A 256 20.87 10.93 -8.79
CA ALA A 256 22.17 11.37 -8.31
C ALA A 256 22.52 12.73 -8.95
N LYS A 257 22.77 13.76 -8.13
CA LYS A 257 23.16 15.11 -8.56
C LYS A 257 24.63 15.23 -8.95
N ARG A 258 25.41 14.21 -8.64
CA ARG A 258 26.84 14.06 -8.92
C ARG A 258 27.15 12.56 -8.93
N ARG A 259 28.32 12.17 -9.43
CA ARG A 259 28.79 10.79 -9.26
C ARG A 259 28.84 10.43 -7.78
N VAL A 260 28.21 9.33 -7.39
CA VAL A 260 28.17 8.81 -6.02
C VAL A 260 28.69 7.39 -6.02
N THR A 261 29.60 7.08 -5.09
CA THR A 261 29.94 5.70 -4.73
C THR A 261 29.50 5.50 -3.29
N ALA A 262 28.68 4.48 -3.06
CA ALA A 262 28.19 4.12 -1.73
C ALA A 262 28.49 2.64 -1.44
N HIS A 263 28.83 2.37 -0.19
CA HIS A 263 29.05 1.05 0.37
C HIS A 263 27.85 0.66 1.22
N VAL A 264 27.37 -0.58 1.09
CA VAL A 264 26.31 -1.15 1.93
C VAL A 264 26.84 -2.43 2.57
N ALA A 265 27.27 -2.32 3.83
CA ALA A 265 28.04 -3.36 4.51
C ALA A 265 27.28 -4.70 4.60
N ALA A 266 26.04 -4.69 5.08
CA ALA A 266 25.23 -5.90 5.24
C ALA A 266 24.88 -6.55 3.89
N ALA A 267 24.72 -5.75 2.83
CA ALA A 267 24.54 -6.24 1.47
C ALA A 267 25.88 -6.66 0.81
N ARG A 268 27.04 -6.39 1.43
CA ARG A 268 28.39 -6.60 0.88
C ARG A 268 28.60 -5.94 -0.49
N LEU A 269 27.95 -4.81 -0.72
CA LEU A 269 27.87 -4.17 -2.03
C LEU A 269 28.60 -2.83 -2.01
N THR A 270 29.32 -2.54 -3.10
CA THR A 270 29.69 -1.17 -3.46
C THR A 270 28.96 -0.84 -4.75
N VAL A 271 28.18 0.24 -4.73
CA VAL A 271 27.42 0.71 -5.89
C VAL A 271 27.97 2.07 -6.31
N THR A 272 28.08 2.27 -7.63
CA THR A 272 28.35 3.58 -8.21
C THR A 272 27.15 4.00 -9.02
N LEU A 273 26.78 5.28 -8.87
CA LEU A 273 25.84 5.99 -9.72
C LEU A 273 26.57 7.14 -10.40
N GLU A 274 26.41 7.26 -11.71
CA GLU A 274 26.87 8.44 -12.44
C GLU A 274 25.95 9.64 -12.17
N GLU A 275 26.43 10.85 -12.48
CA GLU A 275 25.59 12.05 -12.44
C GLU A 275 24.37 11.89 -13.36
N GLY A 276 23.18 12.21 -12.85
CA GLY A 276 21.91 12.07 -13.55
C GLY A 276 21.33 10.65 -13.53
N GLU A 277 22.10 9.64 -13.10
CA GLU A 277 21.59 8.27 -12.94
C GLU A 277 20.53 8.22 -11.83
N THR A 278 19.53 7.35 -12.00
CA THR A 278 18.41 7.24 -11.06
C THR A 278 18.31 5.86 -10.41
N ILE A 279 17.79 5.84 -9.20
CA ILE A 279 17.25 4.65 -8.53
C ILE A 279 15.73 4.78 -8.56
N TRP A 280 15.05 3.84 -9.21
CA TRP A 280 13.58 3.76 -9.19
C TRP A 280 13.13 3.20 -7.85
N THR A 281 12.24 3.89 -7.13
CA THR A 281 11.80 3.51 -5.78
C THR A 281 10.33 3.14 -5.68
N GLU A 282 9.46 3.69 -6.53
CA GLU A 282 8.04 3.37 -6.50
C GLU A 282 7.37 3.58 -7.87
N SER A 283 6.35 2.76 -8.14
CA SER A 283 5.39 2.96 -9.22
C SER A 283 4.01 3.16 -8.62
N SER A 284 3.19 4.02 -9.22
CA SER A 284 1.77 4.13 -8.91
C SER A 284 0.97 4.22 -10.19
N HIS A 285 0.53 3.04 -10.66
CA HIS A 285 -0.31 2.86 -11.82
C HIS A 285 -1.73 3.39 -11.57
N LYS A 286 -2.21 4.18 -12.52
CA LYS A 286 -3.54 4.79 -12.52
C LYS A 286 -4.48 4.01 -13.42
N TYR A 287 -5.75 3.94 -13.05
CA TYR A 287 -6.73 3.07 -13.70
C TYR A 287 -7.78 3.84 -14.49
N ARG A 288 -8.40 3.18 -15.45
CA ARG A 288 -9.70 3.60 -15.98
C ARG A 288 -10.79 2.84 -15.26
N ALA A 289 -11.91 3.49 -14.96
CA ALA A 289 -13.01 2.87 -14.22
C ALA A 289 -13.50 1.60 -14.92
N GLU A 290 -13.64 1.67 -16.26
CA GLU A 290 -14.11 0.59 -17.11
C GLU A 290 -13.16 -0.61 -17.22
N GLU A 291 -11.88 -0.46 -16.86
CA GLU A 291 -10.89 -1.54 -17.01
C GLU A 291 -10.78 -2.41 -15.74
N VAL A 292 -11.26 -1.92 -14.60
CA VAL A 292 -11.20 -2.66 -13.33
C VAL A 292 -12.02 -3.95 -13.40
N GLY A 293 -13.22 -3.90 -13.99
CA GLY A 293 -14.09 -5.06 -14.16
C GLY A 293 -13.46 -6.20 -14.98
N PRO A 294 -12.95 -5.93 -16.20
CA PRO A 294 -12.20 -6.91 -16.99
C PRO A 294 -10.98 -7.50 -16.26
N ILE A 295 -10.15 -6.66 -15.62
CA ILE A 295 -8.98 -7.13 -14.86
C ILE A 295 -9.38 -8.06 -13.71
N ALA A 296 -10.44 -7.70 -12.98
CA ALA A 296 -11.00 -8.52 -11.92
C ALA A 296 -11.59 -9.84 -12.47
N GLY A 297 -12.23 -9.79 -13.65
CA GLY A 297 -12.72 -10.95 -14.40
C GLY A 297 -11.64 -11.97 -14.69
N ASP A 298 -10.50 -11.53 -15.22
CA ASP A 298 -9.34 -12.39 -15.53
C ASP A 298 -8.69 -12.99 -14.27
N ALA A 299 -8.94 -12.39 -13.11
CA ALA A 299 -8.51 -12.87 -11.80
C ALA A 299 -9.53 -13.80 -11.12
N GLY A 300 -10.71 -14.01 -11.71
CA GLY A 300 -11.76 -14.89 -11.17
C GLY A 300 -12.81 -14.19 -10.31
N PHE A 301 -12.98 -12.87 -10.45
CA PHE A 301 -14.02 -12.11 -9.77
C PHE A 301 -15.12 -11.62 -10.73
N ALA A 302 -16.29 -11.35 -10.18
CA ALA A 302 -17.32 -10.51 -10.79
C ALA A 302 -17.26 -9.10 -10.18
N CYS A 303 -17.18 -8.05 -10.99
CA CYS A 303 -17.43 -6.71 -10.46
C CYS A 303 -18.93 -6.52 -10.25
N ALA A 304 -19.38 -6.51 -8.99
CA ALA A 304 -20.79 -6.39 -8.64
C ALA A 304 -21.23 -4.92 -8.64
N HIS A 305 -20.40 -4.04 -8.05
CA HIS A 305 -20.67 -2.62 -7.94
C HIS A 305 -19.37 -1.82 -8.04
N GLN A 306 -19.49 -0.58 -8.54
CA GLN A 306 -18.39 0.39 -8.57
C GLN A 306 -18.93 1.78 -8.22
N TRP A 307 -18.29 2.44 -7.27
CA TRP A 307 -18.58 3.82 -6.87
C TRP A 307 -17.41 4.70 -7.25
N ILE A 308 -17.69 5.88 -7.82
CA ILE A 308 -16.67 6.78 -8.36
C ILE A 308 -16.80 8.16 -7.73
N GLU A 309 -15.71 8.62 -7.13
CA GLU A 309 -15.50 10.01 -6.73
C GLU A 309 -14.98 10.77 -7.94
N ARG A 310 -15.71 11.80 -8.38
CA ARG A 310 -15.44 12.47 -9.66
C ARG A 310 -14.54 13.69 -9.52
N ASP A 311 -14.45 14.30 -8.33
CA ASP A 311 -13.66 15.52 -8.14
C ASP A 311 -12.17 15.23 -8.29
N TRP A 312 -11.70 14.16 -7.66
CA TRP A 312 -10.34 13.66 -7.81
C TRP A 312 -10.24 12.63 -8.94
N GLY A 313 -11.20 11.72 -9.04
CA GLY A 313 -11.07 10.52 -9.87
C GLY A 313 -10.50 9.35 -9.07
N PHE A 314 -11.35 8.75 -8.24
CA PHE A 314 -11.06 7.54 -7.47
C PHE A 314 -12.24 6.59 -7.57
N ALA A 315 -12.00 5.28 -7.64
CA ALA A 315 -13.05 4.27 -7.65
C ALA A 315 -12.88 3.24 -6.53
N GLU A 316 -14.01 2.91 -5.90
CA GLU A 316 -14.16 1.76 -5.03
C GLU A 316 -14.97 0.70 -5.77
N SER A 317 -14.41 -0.51 -5.92
CA SER A 317 -15.05 -1.60 -6.67
C SER A 317 -15.29 -2.80 -5.75
N LEU A 318 -16.55 -3.23 -5.63
CA LEU A 318 -16.91 -4.44 -4.91
C LEU A 318 -16.87 -5.63 -5.88
N LEU A 319 -15.90 -6.51 -5.65
CA LEU A 319 -15.60 -7.68 -6.47
C LEU A 319 -16.03 -8.94 -5.71
N VAL A 320 -16.80 -9.82 -6.36
CA VAL A 320 -17.29 -11.06 -5.76
C VAL A 320 -16.56 -12.25 -6.36
N ALA A 321 -16.03 -13.13 -5.51
CA ALA A 321 -15.32 -14.33 -5.92
C ALA A 321 -16.27 -15.31 -6.64
N ARG A 322 -15.92 -15.72 -7.86
CA ARG A 322 -16.64 -16.72 -8.67
C ARG A 322 -16.03 -18.09 -8.51
#